data_AF-A0A6A3WAR1-F1
#
_entry.id   AF-A0A6A3WAR1-F1
#
_cell.length_a   1.000
_cell.length_b   1.000
_cell.length_c   1.000
_cell.angle_alpha   90.00
_cell.angle_beta   90.00
_cell.angle_gamma   90.00
#
_symmetry.space_group_name_H-M   'P 1'
#
loop_
_entity.id
_entity.type
_entity.pdbx_description
1 polymer ?
#
loop_
_entity_poly.entity_id
_entity_poly.type
_entity_poly.pdbx_seq_one_letter_code
_entity_poly.pdbx_strand_id
1 'polypeptide(L)' 'MYSDRIPVICEKADPSDIPDIDKKKFLVPVDLTVGQFVYVTRKRIKLSPEKAIFIFINNVLPPTGM' A
#
# COMPACT_ATOMS: atom_id res chain seq x y z
N MET A 1 -22.96 -5.60 -6.46
CA MET A 1 -21.86 -5.63 -7.45
C MET A 1 -20.73 -4.76 -6.92
N TYR A 2 -19.54 -5.33 -6.69
CA TYR A 2 -18.32 -4.59 -6.37
C TYR A 2 -17.44 -4.46 -7.63
N SER A 3 -18.06 -4.16 -8.77
CA SER A 3 -17.41 -4.26 -10.09
C SER A 3 -16.22 -3.32 -10.25
N ASP A 4 -16.18 -2.24 -9.46
CA ASP A 4 -15.16 -1.20 -9.59
C ASP A 4 -14.11 -1.26 -8.47
N ARG A 5 -13.96 -2.41 -7.80
CA ARG A 5 -12.94 -2.57 -6.75
C ARG A 5 -12.03 -3.77 -6.98
N ILE A 6 -10.74 -3.51 -6.89
CA ILE A 6 -9.66 -4.48 -7.05
C ILE A 6 -9.28 -5.01 -5.66
N PRO A 7 -9.31 -6.34 -5.44
CA PRO A 7 -8.77 -6.94 -4.23
C PRO A 7 -7.24 -6.89 -4.27
N VAL A 8 -6.64 -6.26 -3.26
CA VAL A 8 -5.17 -6.13 -3.13
C VAL A 8 -4.74 -6.72 -1.80
N ILE A 9 -3.73 -7.58 -1.82
CA ILE A 9 -3.07 -8.09 -0.63
C ILE A 9 -1.77 -7.32 -0.46
N CYS A 10 -1.60 -6.69 0.70
CA CYS A 10 -0.41 -5.92 1.05
C CYS A 10 0.18 -6.48 2.34
N GLU A 11 1.44 -6.89 2.28
CA GLU A 11 2.17 -7.47 3.40
C GLU A 11 3.43 -6.67 3.69
N LYS A 12 3.87 -6.73 4.95
CA LYS A 12 5.15 -6.18 5.37
C LYS A 12 6.27 -7.08 4.83
N ALA A 13 7.34 -6.48 4.32
CA ALA A 13 8.54 -7.23 3.94
C ALA A 13 9.38 -7.58 5.17
N ASP A 14 9.93 -8.80 5.23
CA ASP A 14 10.68 -9.32 6.39
C ASP A 14 11.87 -8.46 6.87
N PRO A 15 12.62 -7.70 6.03
CA PRO A 15 13.68 -6.83 6.54
C PRO A 15 13.21 -5.41 6.94
N SER A 16 11.90 -5.13 7.05
CA SER A 16 11.40 -3.77 7.26
C SER A 16 11.08 -3.40 8.71
N ASP A 17 11.57 -2.24 9.15
CA ASP A 17 11.32 -1.60 10.47
C ASP A 17 9.99 -0.81 10.50
N ILE A 18 9.01 -1.25 9.71
CA ILE A 18 7.67 -0.66 9.73
C ILE A 18 6.75 -1.46 10.67
N PRO A 19 5.73 -0.82 11.26
CA PRO A 19 4.72 -1.53 12.04
C PRO A 19 4.01 -2.59 11.19
N ASP A 20 3.54 -3.66 11.84
CA ASP A 20 2.78 -4.70 11.17
C ASP A 20 1.43 -4.19 10.62
N ILE A 21 1.02 -4.77 9.50
CA ILE A 21 -0.23 -4.42 8.83
C ILE A 21 -1.34 -5.33 9.37
N ASP A 22 -2.19 -4.81 10.26
CA ASP A 22 -3.33 -5.55 10.84
C ASP A 22 -4.31 -6.08 9.77
N LYS A 23 -4.57 -5.27 8.73
CA LYS A 23 -5.48 -5.61 7.62
C LYS A 23 -4.73 -5.67 6.32
N LYS A 24 -4.18 -6.84 6.01
CA LYS A 24 -3.44 -7.11 4.76
C LYS A 24 -4.31 -7.12 3.51
N LYS A 25 -5.63 -7.34 3.64
CA LYS A 25 -6.58 -7.38 2.52
C LYS A 25 -7.24 -6.01 2.34
N PHE A 26 -7.07 -5.44 1.16
CA PHE A 26 -7.61 -4.15 0.76
C PHE A 26 -8.57 -4.35 -0.41
N LEU A 27 -9.64 -3.56 -0.41
CA LEU A 27 -10.58 -3.48 -1.51
C LEU A 27 -10.52 -2.05 -2.03
N VAL A 28 -9.66 -1.83 -3.03
CA VAL A 28 -9.34 -0.48 -3.55
C VAL A 28 -10.18 -0.20 -4.79
N PRO A 29 -10.70 1.03 -4.96
CA PRO A 29 -11.40 1.40 -6.18
C PRO A 29 -10.43 1.42 -7.38
N VAL A 30 -10.93 1.11 -8.57
CA VAL A 30 -10.13 1.06 -9.82
C VAL A 30 -9.47 2.40 -10.18
N ASP A 31 -10.07 3.52 -9.76
CA ASP A 31 -9.55 4.87 -10.01
C ASP A 31 -8.45 5.29 -9.03
N LEU A 32 -8.14 4.46 -8.03
CA LEU A 32 -7.17 4.78 -7.00
C LEU A 32 -5.74 4.60 -7.52
N THR A 33 -4.95 5.67 -7.47
CA THR A 33 -3.55 5.61 -7.91
C THR A 33 -2.66 4.91 -6.89
N VAL A 34 -1.50 4.42 -7.35
CA VAL A 34 -0.49 3.82 -6.48
C VAL A 34 -0.05 4.80 -5.38
N GLY A 35 0.13 6.08 -5.69
CA GLY A 35 0.49 7.11 -4.72
C GLY A 35 -0.58 7.30 -3.62
N GLN A 36 -1.87 7.28 -4.00
CA GLN A 36 -2.97 7.31 -3.04
C GLN A 36 -2.99 6.05 -2.17
N PHE A 37 -2.72 4.89 -2.76
CA PHE A 37 -2.63 3.64 -2.00
C PHE A 37 -1.51 3.67 -0.96
N VAL A 38 -0.32 4.14 -1.34
CA VAL A 38 0.81 4.36 -0.43
C VAL A 38 0.40 5.27 0.74
N TYR A 39 -0.31 6.36 0.46
CA TYR A 39 -0.78 7.29 1.50
C TYR A 39 -1.78 6.63 2.47
N VAL A 40 -2.73 5.84 1.95
CA VAL A 40 -3.71 5.10 2.77
C VAL A 40 -3.01 4.06 3.64
N THR A 41 -2.08 3.30 3.07
CA THR A 41 -1.29 2.30 3.81
C THR A 41 -0.49 2.96 4.92
N ARG A 42 0.19 4.08 4.64
CA ARG A 42 0.93 4.88 5.63
C ARG A 42 0.06 5.32 6.81
N LYS A 43 -1.16 5.80 6.54
CA LYS A 43 -2.12 6.17 7.60
C LYS A 43 -2.56 4.96 8.44
N ARG A 44 -2.73 3.79 7.82
CA ARG A 44 -3.14 2.58 8.54
C ARG A 44 -2.07 2.06 9.50
N ILE A 45 -0.82 2.00 9.06
CA ILE A 45 0.31 1.59 9.91
C ILE A 45 0.78 2.69 10.86
N LYS A 46 0.12 3.87 10.86
CA LYS A 46 0.48 5.06 11.66
C LYS A 46 1.96 5.43 11.54
N LEU A 47 2.53 5.29 10.35
CA LEU A 47 3.95 5.57 10.14
C LEU A 47 4.20 7.09 10.15
N SER A 48 5.20 7.49 10.95
CA SER A 48 5.64 8.88 11.07
C SER A 48 6.00 9.47 9.72
N PRO A 49 5.76 10.78 9.51
CA PRO A 49 6.01 11.42 8.24
C PRO A 49 7.47 11.47 7.81
N GLU A 50 8.37 11.33 8.77
CA GLU A 50 9.82 11.31 8.59
C GLU A 50 10.32 9.97 8.05
N LYS A 51 9.57 8.88 8.24
CA LYS A 51 9.94 7.55 7.75
C LYS A 51 9.42 7.37 6.32
N ALA A 52 10.32 6.96 5.42
CA ALA A 52 9.97 6.59 4.05
C ALA A 52 9.21 5.26 4.01
N ILE A 53 8.31 5.13 3.03
CA ILE A 53 7.57 3.89 2.75
C ILE A 53 7.68 3.59 1.26
N PHE A 54 7.95 2.34 0.93
CA PHE A 54 8.04 1.83 -0.43
C PHE A 54 7.12 0.62 -0.58
N ILE A 55 6.43 0.53 -1.70
CA ILE A 55 5.60 -0.62 -2.07
C ILE A 55 6.23 -1.27 -3.28
N PHE A 56 6.24 -2.60 -3.32
CA PHE A 56 6.76 -3.37 -4.44
C PHE A 56 5.64 -4.24 -5.02
N ILE A 57 5.56 -4.30 -6.34
CA ILE A 57 4.67 -5.19 -7.08
C ILE A 57 5.59 -6.08 -7.93
N ASN A 58 5.55 -7.40 -7.72
CA ASN A 58 6.47 -8.34 -8.38
C ASN A 58 7.96 -7.95 -8.21
N ASN A 59 8.38 -7.55 -7.01
CA ASN A 59 9.73 -7.05 -6.69
C ASN A 59 10.17 -5.78 -7.45
N VAL A 60 9.26 -5.13 -8.17
CA VAL A 60 9.51 -3.88 -8.87
C VAL A 60 8.83 -2.75 -8.12
N LEU A 61 9.51 -1.60 -7.99
CA LEU A 61 8.87 -0.38 -7.54
C LEU A 61 7.89 0.07 -8.64
N PRO A 62 6.57 0.03 -8.40
CA PRO A 62 5.62 0.53 -9.36
C PRO A 62 5.88 2.02 -9.58
N PRO A 63 5.63 2.54 -10.79
CA PRO A 63 5.75 3.97 -11.04
C PRO A 63 4.81 4.73 -10.10
N THR A 64 5.40 5.40 -9.10
CA THR A 64 4.67 6.23 -8.13
C THR A 64 4.33 7.62 -8.68
N GLY A 65 4.69 7.88 -9.95
CA GLY A 65 4.25 9.02 -10.74
C GLY A 65 5.11 9.18 -12.01
N MET A 66 4.44 9.20 -13.16
CA MET A 66 4.35 10.41 -13.98
C MET A 66 2.86 10.68 -14.22
#